data_AF-A0AAW0ELX0-F1
#
_entry.id   AF-A0AAW0ELX0-F1
#
_cell.length_a   1.000
_cell.length_b   1.000
_cell.length_c   1.000
_cell.angle_alpha   90.00
_cell.angle_beta   90.00
_cell.angle_gamma   90.00
#
_symmetry.space_group_name_H-M   'P 1'
#
loop_
_entity.id
_entity.type
_entity.pdbx_description
1 polymer ?
#
loop_
_entity_poly.entity_id
_entity_poly.type
_entity_poly.pdbx_seq_one_letter_code
_entity_poly.pdbx_strand_id
1 'polypeptide(L)'
;METSVEALMEALAVLQQATALDFSGEVEDAVEMYIAAVTRLDAVAEVLPPDLAETVKRNTEEVRRKIDMLRRSRWARDQTSFFPSFTIQFVPAPIPIEDYRVPRAPFSRVFWLMRVLERSIQQGAFFTPSLYVSREVWMQDGGGASLRFVGAKIRYTSALCSAMEPLRSMTTLGDMDKTEKHLRKFVDIERDLRTTLDSEIGRVKDAKPQKKSVWGALAKKAKSWTHQESNYDVCLNWVSSALDQGQLFERWHIYFAQAAKGVSPVPPAIQSILDLLQHIAVQLYSGLCLVLLQDMTILVERYQCKCQKSVTRLLPVEPRLESGAGGS
;
A
#
# COMPACT_ATOMS: atom_id res chain seq x y z
N MET A 1 -13.87 -41.41 60.38
CA MET A 1 -14.59 -41.41 59.10
C MET A 1 -15.56 -40.24 59.02
N GLU A 2 -16.38 -39.97 60.05
CA GLU A 2 -17.24 -38.77 60.10
C GLU A 2 -16.41 -37.47 60.02
N THR A 3 -15.35 -37.36 60.80
CA THR A 3 -14.44 -36.19 60.80
C THR A 3 -13.76 -35.90 59.47
N SER A 4 -13.44 -36.93 58.67
CA SER A 4 -12.85 -36.77 57.34
C SER A 4 -13.87 -36.32 56.28
N VAL A 5 -15.16 -36.63 56.47
CA VAL A 5 -16.23 -36.20 55.58
C VAL A 5 -16.57 -34.73 55.81
N GLU A 6 -16.65 -34.31 57.07
CA GLU A 6 -16.87 -32.89 57.43
C GLU A 6 -15.74 -32.00 56.89
N ALA A 7 -14.48 -32.40 57.10
CA ALA A 7 -13.32 -31.68 56.58
C ALA A 7 -13.30 -31.59 55.04
N LEU A 8 -13.76 -32.65 54.35
CA LEU A 8 -13.91 -32.64 52.90
C LEU A 8 -15.01 -31.67 52.45
N MET A 9 -16.15 -31.64 53.15
CA MET A 9 -17.24 -30.72 52.85
C MET A 9 -16.81 -29.25 53.02
N GLU A 10 -16.07 -28.95 54.08
CA GLU A 10 -15.52 -27.61 54.30
C GLU A 10 -14.53 -27.21 53.19
N ALA A 11 -13.66 -28.13 52.77
CA ALA A 11 -12.71 -27.88 51.68
C ALA A 11 -13.43 -27.60 50.35
N LEU A 12 -14.51 -28.34 50.07
CA LEU A 12 -15.34 -28.14 48.89
C LEU A 12 -16.13 -26.83 48.93
N ALA A 13 -16.61 -26.40 50.11
CA ALA A 13 -17.28 -25.11 50.26
C ALA A 13 -16.34 -23.94 49.93
N VAL A 14 -15.08 -23.99 50.40
CA VAL A 14 -14.06 -22.99 50.03
C VAL A 14 -13.78 -23.01 48.53
N LEU A 15 -13.71 -24.19 47.92
CA LEU A 15 -13.50 -24.32 46.48
C LEU A 15 -14.66 -23.71 45.67
N GLN A 16 -15.90 -23.90 46.13
CA GLN A 16 -17.09 -23.29 45.51
C GLN A 16 -17.04 -21.76 45.62
N GLN A 17 -16.65 -21.22 46.78
CA GLN A 17 -16.48 -19.78 46.97
C GLN A 17 -15.38 -19.21 46.06
N ALA A 18 -14.23 -19.89 45.96
CA ALA A 18 -13.16 -19.51 45.04
C ALA A 18 -13.65 -19.45 43.59
N THR A 19 -14.49 -20.40 43.20
CA THR A 19 -15.07 -20.48 41.85
C THR A 19 -16.09 -19.36 41.59
N ALA A 20 -16.90 -19.00 42.58
CA ALA A 20 -17.82 -17.87 42.47
C ALA A 20 -17.05 -16.54 42.29
N LEU A 21 -15.96 -16.35 43.03
CA LEU A 21 -15.09 -15.18 42.90
C LEU A 21 -14.44 -15.13 41.50
N ASP A 22 -13.94 -16.26 40.99
CA ASP A 22 -13.40 -16.36 39.62
C ASP A 22 -14.45 -15.94 38.58
N PHE A 23 -15.68 -16.44 38.68
CA PHE A 23 -16.77 -16.06 37.77
C PHE A 23 -17.18 -14.60 37.87
N SER A 24 -17.03 -13.98 39.05
CA SER A 24 -17.30 -12.55 39.25
C SER A 24 -16.19 -11.62 38.73
N GLY A 25 -15.03 -12.18 38.37
CA GLY A 25 -13.87 -11.41 37.91
C GLY A 25 -12.98 -10.87 39.05
N GLU A 26 -13.27 -11.22 40.31
CA GLU A 26 -12.47 -10.92 41.50
C GLU A 26 -11.27 -11.90 41.59
N VAL A 27 -10.34 -11.79 40.63
CA VAL A 27 -9.29 -12.78 40.39
C VAL A 27 -8.32 -12.94 41.57
N GLU A 28 -8.00 -11.87 42.30
CA GLU A 28 -7.07 -11.93 43.44
C GLU A 28 -7.68 -12.73 44.60
N ASP A 29 -8.91 -12.38 44.99
CA ASP A 29 -9.65 -13.07 46.05
C ASP A 29 -9.95 -14.53 45.66
N ALA A 30 -10.24 -14.78 44.38
CA ALA A 30 -10.39 -16.13 43.85
C ALA A 30 -9.11 -16.97 44.00
N VAL A 31 -7.94 -16.41 43.66
CA VAL A 31 -6.64 -17.10 43.79
C VAL A 31 -6.33 -17.41 45.26
N GLU A 32 -6.59 -16.48 46.17
CA GLU A 32 -6.41 -16.72 47.61
C GLU A 32 -7.32 -17.85 48.12
N MET A 33 -8.59 -17.85 47.73
CA MET A 33 -9.54 -18.89 48.12
C MET A 33 -9.22 -20.25 47.49
N TYR A 34 -8.73 -20.30 46.25
CA TYR A 34 -8.26 -21.54 45.63
C TYR A 34 -7.05 -22.12 46.35
N ILE A 35 -6.11 -21.29 46.82
CA ILE A 35 -4.97 -21.75 47.62
C ILE A 35 -5.45 -22.35 48.94
N ALA A 36 -6.38 -21.66 49.63
CA ALA A 36 -6.97 -22.16 50.86
C ALA A 36 -7.70 -23.50 50.67
N ALA A 37 -8.44 -23.67 49.55
CA ALA A 37 -9.08 -24.93 49.20
C ALA A 37 -8.05 -26.04 48.97
N VAL A 38 -6.97 -25.78 48.22
CA VAL A 38 -5.88 -26.74 47.97
C VAL A 38 -5.26 -27.21 49.28
N THR A 39 -4.90 -26.29 50.19
CA THR A 39 -4.31 -26.64 51.49
C THR A 39 -5.21 -27.56 52.30
N ARG A 40 -6.53 -27.32 52.30
CA ARG A 40 -7.50 -28.16 53.02
C ARG A 40 -7.69 -29.51 52.35
N LEU A 41 -7.78 -29.57 51.02
CA LEU A 41 -7.91 -30.83 50.28
C LEU A 41 -6.68 -31.73 50.44
N ASP A 42 -5.48 -31.15 50.47
CA ASP A 42 -4.25 -31.90 50.76
C ASP A 42 -4.26 -32.51 52.16
N ALA A 43 -4.66 -31.73 53.18
CA ALA A 43 -4.77 -32.22 54.56
C ALA A 43 -5.82 -33.33 54.69
N VAL A 44 -6.95 -33.24 53.97
CA VAL A 44 -7.99 -34.26 53.94
C VAL A 44 -7.50 -35.54 53.23
N ALA A 45 -6.72 -35.41 52.16
CA ALA A 45 -6.23 -36.56 51.41
C ALA A 45 -5.31 -37.48 52.23
N GLU A 46 -4.60 -36.95 53.23
CA GLU A 46 -3.70 -37.73 54.11
C GLU A 46 -4.45 -38.64 55.09
N VAL A 47 -5.74 -38.39 55.34
CA VAL A 47 -6.57 -39.17 56.29
C VAL A 47 -7.63 -40.03 55.60
N LEU A 48 -7.73 -39.98 54.28
CA LEU A 48 -8.68 -40.76 53.49
C LEU A 48 -8.13 -42.14 53.10
N PRO A 49 -9.02 -43.13 52.83
CA PRO A 49 -8.62 -44.39 52.19
C PRO A 49 -7.90 -44.13 50.85
N PRO A 50 -6.94 -44.98 50.45
CA PRO A 50 -6.07 -44.75 49.29
C PRO A 50 -6.82 -44.38 48.01
N ASP A 51 -7.88 -45.10 47.67
CA ASP A 51 -8.67 -44.89 46.44
C ASP A 51 -9.34 -43.49 46.41
N LEU A 52 -9.80 -43.01 47.57
CA LEU A 52 -10.42 -41.69 47.71
C LEU A 52 -9.37 -40.59 47.80
N ALA A 53 -8.26 -40.85 48.48
CA ALA A 53 -7.13 -39.94 48.58
C ALA A 53 -6.53 -39.64 47.20
N GLU A 54 -6.39 -40.65 46.33
CA GLU A 54 -5.91 -40.47 44.96
C GLU A 54 -6.85 -39.58 44.14
N THR A 55 -8.16 -39.79 44.28
CA THR A 55 -9.18 -38.95 43.62
C THR A 55 -9.11 -37.50 44.07
N VAL A 56 -8.99 -37.27 45.39
CA VAL A 56 -8.84 -35.92 45.95
C VAL A 56 -7.55 -35.28 45.44
N LYS A 57 -6.40 -35.97 45.51
CA LYS A 57 -5.11 -35.47 45.01
C LYS A 57 -5.16 -35.09 43.53
N ARG A 58 -5.82 -35.90 42.70
CA ARG A 58 -6.01 -35.60 41.28
C ARG A 58 -6.81 -34.31 41.07
N ASN A 59 -7.91 -34.14 41.80
CA ASN A 59 -8.74 -32.94 41.67
C ASN A 59 -8.04 -31.70 42.22
N THR A 60 -7.29 -31.83 43.32
CA THR A 60 -6.47 -30.74 43.87
C THR A 60 -5.44 -30.24 42.85
N GLU A 61 -4.88 -31.14 42.03
CA GLU A 61 -3.93 -30.76 40.99
C GLU A 61 -4.57 -29.90 39.88
N GLU A 62 -5.83 -30.17 39.51
CA GLU A 62 -6.56 -29.30 38.58
C GLU A 62 -6.78 -27.90 39.16
N VAL A 63 -7.04 -27.80 40.47
CA VAL A 63 -7.16 -26.52 41.16
C VAL A 63 -5.82 -25.76 41.15
N ARG A 64 -4.69 -26.44 41.36
CA ARG A 64 -3.35 -25.83 41.24
C ARG A 64 -3.09 -25.29 39.84
N ARG A 65 -3.44 -26.04 38.79
CA ARG A 65 -3.32 -25.56 37.40
C ARG A 65 -4.16 -24.33 37.13
N LYS A 66 -5.37 -24.26 37.71
CA LYS A 66 -6.24 -23.09 37.62
C LYS A 66 -5.63 -21.86 38.29
N ILE A 67 -5.02 -22.01 39.47
CA ILE A 67 -4.27 -20.94 40.15
C ILE A 67 -3.16 -20.40 39.24
N ASP A 68 -2.36 -21.29 38.62
CA ASP A 68 -1.28 -20.89 37.71
C ASP A 68 -1.77 -20.19 36.44
N MET A 69 -2.95 -20.58 35.93
CA MET A 69 -3.59 -19.93 34.80
C MET A 69 -4.03 -18.50 35.15
N LEU A 70 -4.67 -18.31 36.31
CA LEU A 70 -5.13 -17.00 36.77
C LEU A 70 -3.95 -16.05 37.01
N ARG A 71 -2.88 -16.52 37.65
CA ARG A 71 -1.65 -15.75 37.87
C ARG A 71 -0.97 -15.33 36.57
N ARG A 72 -0.90 -16.22 35.57
CA ARG A 72 -0.34 -15.89 34.24
C ARG A 72 -1.18 -14.87 33.49
N SER A 73 -2.50 -14.98 33.57
CA SER A 73 -3.43 -14.05 32.94
C SER A 73 -3.31 -12.63 33.52
N ARG A 74 -3.11 -12.53 34.84
CA ARG A 74 -2.80 -11.27 35.50
C ARG A 74 -1.48 -10.67 35.01
N TRP A 75 -0.40 -11.46 34.95
CA TRP A 75 0.88 -10.96 34.49
C TRP A 75 0.82 -10.38 33.05
N ALA A 76 0.03 -11.00 32.17
CA ALA A 76 -0.24 -10.47 30.83
C ALA A 76 -1.07 -9.18 30.83
N ARG A 77 -2.03 -9.04 31.75
CA ARG A 77 -2.84 -7.82 31.93
C ARG A 77 -2.01 -6.66 32.52
N ASP A 78 -1.16 -6.95 33.50
CA ASP A 78 -0.27 -5.96 34.10
C ASP A 78 0.78 -5.49 33.08
N GLN A 79 1.29 -6.36 32.20
CA GLN A 79 2.15 -5.96 31.08
C GLN A 79 1.44 -5.09 30.03
N THR A 80 0.15 -5.30 29.77
CA THR A 80 -0.62 -4.45 28.84
C THR A 80 -0.95 -3.08 29.43
N SER A 81 -0.94 -2.93 30.76
CA SER A 81 -1.14 -1.64 31.44
C SER A 81 0.02 -0.65 31.33
N PHE A 82 1.21 -1.11 30.89
CA PHE A 82 2.38 -0.24 30.64
C PHE A 82 2.35 0.45 29.28
N PHE A 83 1.36 0.18 28.44
CA PHE A 83 1.17 0.91 27.19
C PHE A 83 0.40 2.20 27.47
N PRO A 84 0.93 3.38 27.10
CA PRO A 84 0.22 4.63 27.30
C PRO A 84 -1.10 4.62 26.51
N SER A 85 -2.23 4.62 27.22
CA SER A 85 -3.55 4.81 26.62
C SER A 85 -3.78 6.29 26.37
N PHE A 86 -3.14 6.86 25.36
CA PHE A 86 -3.53 8.19 24.89
C PHE A 86 -4.76 8.04 23.98
N THR A 87 -5.76 8.89 24.22
CA THR A 87 -6.89 9.03 23.31
C THR A 87 -6.34 9.48 21.95
N ILE A 88 -6.28 8.57 20.98
CA ILE A 88 -5.98 8.93 19.59
C ILE A 88 -7.20 9.67 19.07
N GLN A 89 -7.23 11.00 19.28
CA GLN A 89 -8.15 11.85 18.55
C GLN A 89 -7.66 11.90 17.11
N PHE A 90 -8.29 11.11 16.24
CA PHE A 90 -8.19 11.31 14.81
C PHE A 90 -8.78 12.70 14.51
N VAL A 91 -7.92 13.71 14.43
CA VAL A 91 -8.27 14.99 13.83
C VAL A 91 -8.16 14.76 12.32
N PRO A 92 -9.28 14.71 11.57
CA PRO A 92 -9.20 14.62 10.12
C PRO A 92 -8.43 15.85 9.66
N ALA A 93 -7.23 15.64 9.12
CA ALA A 93 -6.54 16.72 8.45
C ALA A 93 -7.47 17.21 7.34
N PRO A 94 -7.82 18.50 7.27
CA PRO A 94 -8.61 19.02 6.17
C PRO A 94 -7.83 18.70 4.90
N ILE A 95 -8.37 17.76 4.12
CA ILE A 95 -7.84 17.46 2.81
C ILE A 95 -7.93 18.77 2.05
N PRO A 96 -6.81 19.30 1.50
CA PRO A 96 -6.86 20.48 0.67
C PRO A 96 -7.95 20.24 -0.38
N ILE A 97 -9.01 21.04 -0.35
CA ILE A 97 -10.04 21.01 -1.39
C ILE A 97 -9.36 21.66 -2.61
N GLU A 98 -8.51 20.89 -3.29
CA GLU A 98 -8.11 21.24 -4.64
C GLU A 98 -9.39 21.21 -5.46
N ASP A 99 -9.72 22.34 -6.07
CA ASP A 99 -10.88 22.49 -6.92
C ASP A 99 -10.71 21.54 -8.12
N TYR A 100 -11.23 20.31 -7.98
CA TYR A 100 -11.02 19.23 -8.93
C TYR A 100 -11.75 19.55 -10.23
N ARG A 101 -11.04 20.19 -11.17
CA ARG A 101 -11.57 20.59 -12.47
C ARG A 101 -10.79 19.95 -13.59
N VAL A 102 -11.31 18.84 -14.11
CA VAL A 102 -10.80 18.21 -15.33
C VAL A 102 -11.16 19.08 -16.54
N PRO A 103 -10.20 19.46 -17.40
CA PRO A 103 -10.49 20.22 -18.60
C PRO A 103 -11.52 19.53 -19.51
N ARG A 104 -12.42 20.29 -20.13
CA ARG A 104 -13.39 19.71 -21.08
C ARG A 104 -12.75 19.30 -22.40
N ALA A 105 -11.77 20.05 -22.89
CA ALA A 105 -11.11 19.77 -24.17
C ALA A 105 -10.17 18.54 -24.05
N PRO A 106 -10.29 17.52 -24.93
CA PRO A 106 -9.43 16.34 -24.90
C PRO A 106 -7.94 16.66 -24.91
N PHE A 107 -7.52 17.63 -25.72
CA PHE A 107 -6.14 18.11 -25.78
C PHE A 107 -5.63 18.54 -24.38
N SER A 108 -6.33 19.45 -23.72
CA SER A 108 -5.95 19.95 -22.39
C SER A 108 -6.03 18.89 -21.29
N ARG A 109 -6.86 17.85 -21.45
CA ARG A 109 -6.93 16.74 -20.48
C ARG A 109 -5.63 15.96 -20.40
N VAL A 110 -4.90 15.80 -21.51
CA VAL A 110 -3.62 15.10 -21.53
C VAL A 110 -2.61 15.83 -20.65
N PHE A 111 -2.45 17.14 -20.84
CA PHE A 111 -1.49 17.94 -20.07
C PHE A 111 -1.92 18.13 -18.62
N TRP A 112 -3.23 18.20 -18.35
CA TRP A 112 -3.76 18.09 -16.99
C TRP A 112 -3.36 16.76 -16.33
N LEU A 113 -3.55 15.63 -17.02
CA LEU A 113 -3.18 14.31 -16.50
C LEU A 113 -1.67 14.24 -16.24
N MET A 114 -0.84 14.79 -17.13
CA MET A 114 0.61 14.85 -16.94
C MET A 114 0.99 15.60 -15.66
N ARG A 115 0.36 16.77 -15.40
CA ARG A 115 0.56 17.52 -14.15
C ARG A 115 0.12 16.73 -12.91
N VAL A 116 -1.01 16.03 -12.98
CA VAL A 116 -1.50 15.21 -11.87
C VAL A 116 -0.57 14.03 -11.60
N LEU A 117 -0.08 13.35 -12.65
CA LEU A 117 0.92 12.28 -12.53
C LEU A 117 2.21 12.80 -11.89
N GLU A 118 2.76 13.91 -12.38
CA GLU A 118 3.98 14.52 -11.85
C GLU A 118 3.82 14.88 -10.37
N ARG A 119 2.73 15.58 -10.04
CA ARG A 119 2.41 15.95 -8.65
C ARG A 119 2.26 14.72 -7.76
N SER A 120 1.62 13.66 -8.26
CA SER A 120 1.46 12.43 -7.49
C SER A 120 2.79 11.76 -7.14
N ILE A 121 3.77 11.83 -8.05
CA ILE A 121 5.13 11.32 -7.84
C ILE A 121 5.89 12.18 -6.82
N GLN A 122 5.75 13.50 -6.90
CA GLN A 122 6.51 14.43 -6.07
C GLN A 122 5.96 14.58 -4.65
N GLN A 123 4.64 14.67 -4.49
CA GLN A 123 3.98 15.00 -3.22
C GLN A 123 2.65 14.28 -2.97
N GLY A 124 2.08 13.63 -3.99
CA GLY A 124 0.75 13.04 -3.94
C GLY A 124 -0.31 13.94 -4.61
N ALA A 125 -1.35 13.34 -5.19
CA ALA A 125 -2.40 14.07 -5.90
C ALA A 125 -3.72 13.31 -5.96
N PHE A 126 -4.83 14.06 -6.09
CA PHE A 126 -6.14 13.51 -6.44
C PHE A 126 -6.26 13.30 -7.95
N PHE A 127 -6.48 12.05 -8.35
CA PHE A 127 -6.80 11.69 -9.75
C PHE A 127 -8.31 11.72 -10.01
N THR A 128 -9.11 11.53 -8.97
CA THR A 128 -10.56 11.73 -8.95
C THR A 128 -10.94 12.27 -7.56
N PRO A 129 -12.18 12.75 -7.35
CA PRO A 129 -12.63 13.17 -6.02
C PRO A 129 -12.54 12.05 -4.95
N SER A 130 -12.46 10.79 -5.38
CA SER A 130 -12.42 9.62 -4.50
C SER A 130 -11.10 8.85 -4.57
N LEU A 131 -10.11 9.31 -5.35
CA LEU A 131 -8.84 8.62 -5.55
C LEU A 131 -7.68 9.59 -5.31
N TYR A 132 -7.15 9.54 -4.09
CA TYR A 132 -5.85 10.12 -3.76
C TYR A 132 -4.75 9.09 -3.95
N VAL A 133 -3.73 9.45 -4.72
CA VAL A 133 -2.51 8.65 -4.85
C VAL A 133 -1.40 9.41 -4.12
N SER A 134 -0.99 8.87 -2.97
CA SER A 134 0.04 9.49 -2.15
C SER A 134 1.43 9.25 -2.72
N ARG A 135 2.40 10.09 -2.35
CA ARG A 135 3.81 9.92 -2.75
C ARG A 135 4.36 8.55 -2.34
N GLU A 136 3.93 8.06 -1.18
CA GLU A 136 4.33 6.76 -0.63
C GLU A 136 3.92 5.60 -1.51
N VAL A 137 2.90 5.75 -2.37
CA VAL A 137 2.54 4.74 -3.38
C VAL A 137 3.65 4.58 -4.42
N TRP A 138 4.31 5.68 -4.80
CA TRP A 138 5.43 5.65 -5.73
C TRP A 138 6.71 5.19 -5.04
N MET A 139 6.97 5.68 -3.82
CA MET A 139 8.21 5.43 -3.07
C MET A 139 8.15 4.19 -2.15
N GLN A 140 7.39 3.15 -2.51
CA GLN A 140 7.27 1.97 -1.65
C GLN A 140 8.55 1.15 -1.63
N ASP A 141 8.94 0.65 -0.44
CA ASP A 141 9.99 -0.37 -0.33
C ASP A 141 9.67 -1.60 -1.18
N GLY A 142 10.63 -2.00 -2.02
CA GLY A 142 10.51 -3.03 -3.03
C GLY A 142 9.51 -2.74 -4.15
N GLY A 143 8.95 -1.53 -4.24
CA GLY A 143 7.96 -1.13 -5.25
C GLY A 143 8.50 -1.25 -6.66
N GLY A 144 9.74 -0.78 -6.88
CA GLY A 144 10.46 -0.93 -8.14
C GLY A 144 10.65 -2.39 -8.60
N ALA A 145 10.65 -3.35 -7.66
CA ALA A 145 10.72 -4.78 -7.99
C ALA A 145 9.39 -5.34 -8.54
N SER A 146 8.24 -4.71 -8.23
CA SER A 146 6.94 -5.05 -8.82
C SER A 146 6.81 -4.55 -10.24
N LEU A 147 7.54 -3.50 -10.59
CA LEU A 147 7.47 -2.88 -11.90
C LEU A 147 8.38 -3.59 -12.89
N ARG A 148 7.85 -3.82 -14.09
CA ARG A 148 8.58 -4.43 -15.19
C ARG A 148 9.18 -3.36 -16.10
N PHE A 149 10.25 -3.74 -16.79
CA PHE A 149 10.85 -2.95 -17.87
C PHE A 149 11.32 -1.55 -17.44
N VAL A 150 11.75 -1.38 -16.19
CA VAL A 150 12.24 -0.08 -15.66
C VAL A 150 13.36 0.49 -16.53
N GLY A 151 14.32 -0.35 -16.96
CA GLY A 151 15.39 0.09 -17.86
C GLY A 151 14.89 0.59 -19.23
N ALA A 152 13.83 -0.01 -19.79
CA ALA A 152 13.21 0.44 -21.02
C ALA A 152 12.57 1.82 -20.85
N LYS A 153 11.86 2.01 -19.74
CA LYS A 153 11.20 3.27 -19.37
C LYS A 153 12.20 4.39 -19.13
N ILE A 154 13.33 4.11 -18.49
CA ILE A 154 14.43 5.08 -18.33
C ILE A 154 14.92 5.53 -19.71
N ARG A 155 15.21 4.60 -20.63
CA ARG A 155 15.68 4.95 -21.99
C ARG A 155 14.64 5.75 -22.76
N TYR A 156 13.37 5.35 -22.70
CA TYR A 156 12.27 6.08 -23.34
C TYR A 156 12.16 7.50 -22.81
N THR A 157 12.08 7.67 -21.48
CA THR A 157 11.85 8.99 -20.86
C THR A 157 13.05 9.93 -20.98
N SER A 158 14.28 9.42 -20.86
CA SER A 158 15.49 10.25 -21.07
C SER A 158 15.67 10.67 -22.52
N ALA A 159 15.40 9.78 -23.48
CA ALA A 159 15.40 10.11 -24.90
C ALA A 159 14.29 11.10 -25.26
N LEU A 160 13.12 10.96 -24.66
CA LEU A 160 12.00 11.89 -24.83
C LEU A 160 12.36 13.30 -24.33
N CYS A 161 13.01 13.43 -23.17
CA CYS A 161 13.54 14.71 -22.69
C CYS A 161 14.55 15.30 -23.70
N SER A 162 15.46 14.47 -24.20
CA SER A 162 16.47 14.89 -25.20
C SER A 162 15.82 15.38 -26.51
N ALA A 163 14.70 14.78 -26.91
CA ALA A 163 13.94 15.17 -28.09
C ALA A 163 13.20 16.52 -27.91
N MET A 164 12.85 16.89 -26.68
CA MET A 164 12.21 18.18 -26.38
C MET A 164 13.22 19.35 -26.29
N GLU A 165 14.50 19.08 -26.06
CA GLU A 165 15.51 20.13 -25.84
C GLU A 165 15.65 21.14 -26.99
N PRO A 166 15.65 20.74 -28.28
CA PRO A 166 15.65 21.69 -29.39
C PRO A 166 14.42 22.60 -29.42
N LEU A 167 13.26 22.12 -28.95
CA LEU A 167 12.03 22.89 -28.86
C LEU A 167 12.07 23.86 -27.67
N ARG A 168 12.62 23.43 -26.53
CA ARG A 168 12.78 24.27 -25.33
C ARG A 168 13.73 25.45 -25.54
N SER A 169 14.75 25.26 -26.37
CA SER A 169 15.72 26.32 -26.71
C SER A 169 15.18 27.33 -27.74
N MET A 170 13.97 27.16 -28.27
CA MET A 170 13.35 28.14 -29.16
C MET A 170 12.83 29.34 -28.36
N THR A 171 13.51 30.47 -28.47
CA THR A 171 13.13 31.73 -27.79
C THR A 171 12.07 32.53 -28.55
N THR A 172 11.91 32.29 -29.86
CA THR A 172 10.95 33.00 -30.72
C THR A 172 10.13 32.02 -31.54
N LEU A 173 8.81 32.05 -31.33
CA LEU A 173 7.82 31.27 -32.11
C LEU A 173 7.40 31.93 -33.44
N GLY A 174 8.06 33.04 -33.81
CA GLY A 174 7.75 33.77 -35.06
C GLY A 174 8.26 33.06 -36.32
N ASP A 175 9.26 32.18 -36.20
CA ASP A 175 9.75 31.36 -37.31
C ASP A 175 8.90 30.09 -37.40
N MET A 176 7.80 30.19 -38.15
CA MET A 176 6.80 29.13 -38.28
C MET A 176 7.37 27.88 -38.94
N ASP A 177 8.19 28.04 -39.99
CA ASP A 177 8.79 26.92 -40.72
C ASP A 177 9.76 26.13 -39.83
N LYS A 178 10.59 26.83 -39.05
CA LYS A 178 11.48 26.19 -38.09
C LYS A 178 10.69 25.50 -36.98
N THR A 179 9.64 26.14 -36.47
CA THR A 179 8.78 25.57 -35.41
C THR A 179 8.13 24.28 -35.90
N GLU A 180 7.50 24.32 -37.07
CA GLU A 180 6.87 23.17 -37.70
C GLU A 180 7.86 22.04 -37.95
N LYS A 181 9.07 22.35 -38.46
CA LYS A 181 10.13 21.36 -38.69
C LYS A 181 10.54 20.64 -37.40
N HIS A 182 10.72 21.36 -36.29
CA HIS A 182 11.10 20.74 -35.02
C HIS A 182 9.96 19.91 -34.42
N LEU A 183 8.71 20.35 -34.54
CA LEU A 183 7.55 19.60 -34.09
C LEU A 183 7.37 18.30 -34.89
N ARG A 184 7.50 18.34 -36.22
CA ARG A 184 7.49 17.12 -37.07
C ARG A 184 8.60 16.16 -36.67
N LYS A 185 9.82 16.66 -36.49
CA LYS A 185 10.95 15.85 -36.03
C LYS A 185 10.67 15.20 -34.66
N PHE A 186 10.08 15.93 -33.73
CA PHE A 186 9.69 15.37 -32.43
C PHE A 186 8.63 14.27 -32.59
N VAL A 187 7.60 14.48 -33.42
CA VAL A 187 6.56 13.48 -33.70
C VAL A 187 7.16 12.17 -34.21
N ASP A 188 8.11 12.25 -35.15
CA ASP A 188 8.79 11.08 -35.70
C ASP A 188 9.65 10.37 -34.64
N ILE A 189 10.44 11.13 -33.87
CA ILE A 189 11.27 10.57 -32.79
C ILE A 189 10.40 9.89 -31.72
N GLU A 190 9.33 10.53 -31.26
CA GLU A 190 8.44 9.94 -30.25
C GLU A 190 7.85 8.63 -30.75
N ARG A 191 7.37 8.59 -32.01
CA ARG A 191 6.81 7.37 -32.61
C ARG A 191 7.82 6.22 -32.59
N ASP A 192 9.07 6.48 -32.95
CA ASP A 192 10.13 5.47 -32.99
C ASP A 192 10.52 4.99 -31.57
N LEU A 193 10.63 5.92 -30.62
CA LEU A 193 10.87 5.63 -29.21
C LEU A 193 9.75 4.78 -28.61
N ARG A 194 8.49 5.12 -28.89
CA ARG A 194 7.31 4.39 -28.44
C ARG A 194 7.24 2.99 -29.05
N THR A 195 7.54 2.86 -30.34
CA THR A 195 7.59 1.55 -31.00
C THR A 195 8.63 0.65 -30.35
N THR A 196 9.80 1.20 -30.02
CA THR A 196 10.85 0.47 -29.31
C THR A 196 10.37 0.06 -27.92
N LEU A 197 9.77 0.97 -27.15
CA LEU A 197 9.22 0.67 -25.83
C LEU A 197 8.15 -0.43 -25.88
N ASP A 198 7.20 -0.33 -26.81
CA ASP A 198 6.12 -1.31 -26.98
C ASP A 198 6.66 -2.69 -27.36
N SER A 199 7.71 -2.73 -28.18
CA SER A 199 8.41 -3.98 -28.53
C SER A 199 9.08 -4.61 -27.32
N GLU A 200 9.74 -3.82 -26.47
CA GLU A 200 10.43 -4.30 -25.27
C GLU A 200 9.45 -4.76 -24.18
N ILE A 201 8.30 -4.09 -24.04
CA ILE A 201 7.24 -4.45 -23.08
C ILE A 201 6.44 -5.68 -23.58
N GLY A 202 6.55 -6.03 -24.86
CA GLY A 202 5.84 -7.17 -25.47
C GLY A 202 4.39 -6.86 -25.82
N ARG A 203 4.06 -5.60 -26.16
CA ARG A 203 2.72 -5.20 -26.64
C ARG A 203 2.48 -5.50 -28.11
N VAL A 204 3.55 -5.71 -28.88
CA VAL A 204 3.45 -6.09 -30.28
C VAL A 204 3.18 -7.59 -30.35
N LYS A 205 2.01 -7.98 -30.89
CA LYS A 205 1.52 -9.37 -30.98
C LYS A 205 2.46 -10.33 -31.73
N ASP A 206 3.45 -9.82 -32.46
CA ASP A 206 4.38 -10.59 -33.29
C ASP A 206 5.77 -10.82 -32.67
N ALA A 207 6.00 -10.40 -31.43
CA ALA A 207 7.28 -10.63 -30.75
C ALA A 207 7.45 -12.12 -30.41
N LYS A 208 8.30 -12.82 -31.19
CA LYS A 208 8.67 -14.23 -30.93
C LYS A 208 9.15 -14.39 -29.47
N PRO A 209 8.65 -15.38 -28.71
CA PRO A 209 9.02 -15.58 -27.32
C PRO A 209 10.51 -15.94 -27.22
N GLN A 210 11.31 -15.04 -26.64
CA GLN A 210 12.67 -15.37 -26.23
C GLN A 210 12.61 -16.46 -25.14
N LYS A 211 13.06 -17.68 -25.49
CA LYS A 211 13.20 -18.82 -24.56
C LYS A 211 14.08 -18.41 -23.37
N LYS A 212 13.49 -18.20 -22.19
CA LYS A 212 14.24 -18.00 -20.95
C LYS A 212 14.53 -19.36 -20.30
N SER A 213 15.80 -19.67 -20.12
CA SER A 213 16.32 -20.82 -19.36
C SER A 213 15.86 -20.74 -17.91
N VAL A 214 15.22 -21.81 -17.44
CA VAL A 214 14.56 -21.92 -16.13
C VAL A 214 15.57 -22.09 -14.97
N TRP A 215 16.81 -22.48 -15.25
CA TRP A 215 17.79 -22.83 -14.21
C TRP A 215 18.63 -21.66 -13.66
N GLY A 216 18.53 -20.45 -14.24
CA GLY A 216 19.25 -19.25 -13.77
C GLY A 216 18.46 -18.34 -12.82
N ALA A 217 17.20 -18.67 -12.50
CA ALA A 217 16.24 -17.74 -11.91
C ALA A 217 16.26 -17.67 -10.37
N LEU A 218 16.90 -18.62 -9.68
CA LEU A 218 16.88 -18.68 -8.21
C LEU A 218 18.10 -18.01 -7.55
N ALA A 219 19.28 -18.04 -8.17
CA ALA A 219 20.50 -17.44 -7.59
C ALA A 219 20.64 -15.92 -7.81
N LYS A 220 19.92 -15.33 -8.79
CA LYS A 220 19.99 -13.89 -9.10
C LYS A 220 19.05 -13.00 -8.27
N LYS A 221 18.13 -13.59 -7.49
CA LYS A 221 17.10 -12.82 -6.78
C LYS A 221 17.65 -11.97 -5.63
N ALA A 222 18.73 -12.36 -4.95
CA ALA A 222 19.21 -11.61 -3.77
C ALA A 222 20.10 -10.39 -4.13
N LYS A 223 20.88 -10.45 -5.23
CA LYS A 223 21.72 -9.32 -5.71
C LYS A 223 20.99 -8.34 -6.64
N SER A 224 19.81 -8.71 -7.15
CA SER A 224 19.01 -7.87 -8.05
C SER A 224 18.22 -6.78 -7.33
N TRP A 225 17.99 -6.92 -6.02
CA TRP A 225 17.04 -6.05 -5.30
C TRP A 225 17.60 -4.63 -5.11
N THR A 226 18.82 -4.50 -4.61
CA THR A 226 19.46 -3.18 -4.41
C THR A 226 19.77 -2.45 -5.71
N HIS A 227 20.11 -3.16 -6.79
CA HIS A 227 20.31 -2.53 -8.10
C HIS A 227 19.02 -2.14 -8.81
N GLN A 228 17.89 -2.82 -8.54
CA GLN A 228 16.63 -2.51 -9.19
C GLN A 228 15.91 -1.32 -8.54
N GLU A 229 16.03 -1.14 -7.22
CA GLU A 229 15.50 0.03 -6.50
C GLU A 229 16.21 1.32 -6.92
N SER A 230 17.55 1.33 -6.98
CA SER A 230 18.29 2.53 -7.43
C SER A 230 17.97 2.94 -8.87
N ASN A 231 17.67 1.97 -9.74
CA ASN A 231 17.21 2.26 -11.10
C ASN A 231 15.80 2.84 -11.15
N TYR A 232 14.94 2.51 -10.18
CA TYR A 232 13.56 3.00 -10.19
C TYR A 232 13.47 4.48 -9.78
N ASP A 233 14.26 4.92 -8.81
CA ASP A 233 14.34 6.36 -8.46
C ASP A 233 14.84 7.19 -9.66
N VAL A 234 15.85 6.66 -10.37
CA VAL A 234 16.32 7.26 -11.63
C VAL A 234 15.20 7.32 -12.67
N CYS A 235 14.37 6.28 -12.77
CA CYS A 235 13.19 6.28 -13.63
C CYS A 235 12.19 7.37 -13.24
N LEU A 236 11.87 7.53 -11.95
CA LEU A 236 10.94 8.57 -11.48
C LEU A 236 11.46 9.98 -11.76
N ASN A 237 12.77 10.21 -11.64
CA ASN A 237 13.38 11.51 -11.98
C ASN A 237 13.24 11.84 -13.47
N TRP A 238 13.50 10.88 -14.36
CA TRP A 238 13.32 11.08 -15.80
C TRP A 238 11.86 11.23 -16.19
N VAL A 239 10.97 10.44 -15.57
CA VAL A 239 9.51 10.58 -15.74
C VAL A 239 9.06 11.98 -15.36
N SER A 240 9.43 12.46 -14.18
CA SER A 240 9.05 13.79 -13.69
C SER A 240 9.56 14.88 -14.65
N SER A 241 10.81 14.76 -15.10
CA SER A 241 11.40 15.68 -16.07
C SER A 241 10.65 15.68 -17.41
N ALA A 242 10.25 14.51 -17.91
CA ALA A 242 9.50 14.41 -19.16
C ALA A 242 8.09 14.98 -19.05
N LEU A 243 7.42 14.79 -17.90
CA LEU A 243 6.09 15.33 -17.62
C LEU A 243 6.10 16.87 -17.54
N ASP A 244 7.09 17.44 -16.86
CA ASP A 244 7.29 18.89 -16.76
C ASP A 244 7.64 19.51 -18.12
N GLN A 245 8.65 18.97 -18.82
CA GLN A 245 9.05 19.49 -20.13
C GLN A 245 7.92 19.41 -21.16
N GLY A 246 7.10 18.36 -21.11
CA GLY A 246 5.95 18.18 -22.00
C GLY A 246 4.89 19.28 -21.86
N GLN A 247 4.85 20.02 -20.74
CA GLN A 247 3.95 21.17 -20.58
C GLN A 247 4.26 22.31 -21.57
N LEU A 248 5.41 22.29 -22.24
CA LEU A 248 5.73 23.20 -23.34
C LEU A 248 4.67 23.14 -24.46
N PHE A 249 4.21 21.94 -24.83
CA PHE A 249 3.28 21.76 -25.95
C PHE A 249 1.90 22.36 -25.67
N GLU A 250 1.42 22.30 -24.42
CA GLU A 250 0.19 22.98 -24.01
C GLU A 250 0.31 24.50 -24.19
N ARG A 251 1.44 25.06 -23.71
CA ARG A 251 1.72 26.51 -23.83
C ARG A 251 1.78 26.96 -25.28
N TRP A 252 2.44 26.19 -26.14
CA TRP A 252 2.53 26.48 -27.57
C TRP A 252 1.16 26.38 -28.24
N HIS A 253 0.36 25.36 -27.92
CA HIS A 253 -0.99 25.25 -28.47
C HIS A 253 -1.87 26.44 -28.08
N ILE A 254 -1.83 26.87 -26.81
CA ILE A 254 -2.56 28.06 -26.36
C ILE A 254 -2.12 29.30 -27.17
N TYR A 255 -0.81 29.49 -27.35
CA TYR A 255 -0.25 30.60 -28.13
C TYR A 255 -0.76 30.59 -29.59
N PHE A 256 -0.61 29.47 -30.30
CA PHE A 256 -1.03 29.38 -31.70
C PHE A 256 -2.56 29.43 -31.87
N ALA A 257 -3.32 28.87 -30.93
CA ALA A 257 -4.77 28.94 -30.95
C ALA A 257 -5.27 30.39 -30.73
N GLN A 258 -4.57 31.16 -29.89
CA GLN A 258 -4.82 32.59 -29.74
C GLN A 258 -4.45 33.38 -30.99
N ALA A 259 -3.32 33.07 -31.62
CA ALA A 259 -2.90 33.70 -32.88
C ALA A 259 -3.88 33.41 -34.04
N ALA A 260 -4.54 32.25 -34.05
CA ALA A 260 -5.58 31.91 -35.01
C ALA A 260 -6.93 32.59 -34.72
N LYS A 261 -7.16 33.08 -33.49
CA LYS A 261 -8.45 33.60 -33.06
C LYS A 261 -8.77 34.92 -33.77
N GLY A 262 -9.87 34.94 -34.53
CA GLY A 262 -10.33 36.14 -35.25
C GLY A 262 -9.71 36.30 -36.65
N VAL A 263 -8.88 35.36 -37.10
CA VAL A 263 -8.33 35.34 -38.46
C VAL A 263 -9.07 34.26 -39.27
N SER A 264 -9.70 34.66 -40.38
CA SER A 264 -10.41 33.75 -41.29
C SER A 264 -10.06 34.07 -42.75
N PRO A 265 -9.45 33.14 -43.50
CA PRO A 265 -9.03 31.80 -43.10
C PRO A 265 -7.81 31.81 -42.16
N VAL A 266 -7.68 30.77 -41.31
CA VAL A 266 -6.49 30.59 -40.46
C VAL A 266 -5.27 30.39 -41.36
N PRO A 267 -4.12 31.04 -41.10
CA PRO A 267 -2.90 30.85 -41.87
C PRO A 267 -2.49 29.37 -41.91
N PRO A 268 -2.15 28.79 -43.09
CA PRO A 268 -1.84 27.36 -43.22
C PRO A 268 -0.73 26.87 -42.30
N ALA A 269 0.30 27.68 -42.06
CA ALA A 269 1.40 27.35 -41.16
C ALA A 269 0.93 27.21 -39.69
N ILE A 270 0.04 28.10 -39.23
CA ILE A 270 -0.54 28.03 -37.88
C ILE A 270 -1.42 26.78 -37.74
N GLN A 271 -2.22 26.47 -38.76
CA GLN A 271 -3.04 25.26 -38.77
C GLN A 271 -2.17 23.99 -38.70
N SER A 272 -1.11 23.90 -39.51
CA SER A 272 -0.17 22.77 -39.51
C SER A 272 0.47 22.57 -38.13
N ILE A 273 0.90 23.66 -37.48
CA ILE A 273 1.48 23.61 -36.13
C ILE A 273 0.45 23.13 -35.10
N LEU A 274 -0.79 23.63 -35.15
CA LEU A 274 -1.86 23.19 -34.25
C LEU A 274 -2.17 21.70 -34.42
N ASP A 275 -2.21 21.21 -35.66
CA ASP A 275 -2.45 19.80 -35.96
C ASP A 275 -1.31 18.92 -35.42
N LEU A 276 -0.05 19.34 -35.57
CA LEU A 276 1.11 18.66 -35.01
C LEU A 276 1.07 18.62 -33.48
N LEU A 277 0.70 19.72 -32.82
CA LEU A 277 0.58 19.77 -31.36
C LEU A 277 -0.52 18.82 -30.87
N GLN A 278 -1.66 18.74 -31.57
CA GLN A 278 -2.70 17.76 -31.26
C GLN A 278 -2.19 16.33 -31.41
N HIS A 279 -1.43 16.04 -32.46
CA HIS A 279 -0.82 14.73 -32.66
C HIS A 279 0.16 14.36 -31.52
N ILE A 280 0.98 15.32 -31.10
CA ILE A 280 1.90 15.18 -29.96
C ILE A 280 1.14 14.87 -28.67
N ALA A 281 0.02 15.54 -28.41
CA ALA A 281 -0.80 15.26 -27.23
C ALA A 281 -1.32 13.80 -27.23
N VAL A 282 -1.76 13.29 -28.40
CA VAL A 282 -2.18 11.88 -28.53
C VAL A 282 -1.01 10.92 -28.29
N GLN A 283 0.18 11.25 -28.81
CA GLN A 283 1.41 10.47 -28.59
C GLN A 283 1.80 10.42 -27.11
N LEU A 284 1.86 11.57 -26.44
CA LEU A 284 2.19 11.65 -25.01
C LEU A 284 1.16 10.94 -24.12
N TYR A 285 -0.12 10.98 -24.49
CA TYR A 285 -1.15 10.21 -23.78
C TYR A 285 -0.93 8.70 -23.93
N SER A 286 -0.80 8.22 -25.17
CA SER A 286 -0.73 6.79 -25.48
C SER A 286 0.62 6.14 -25.12
N GLY A 287 1.70 6.92 -25.12
CA GLY A 287 3.03 6.51 -24.66
C GLY A 287 3.20 6.78 -23.16
N LEU A 288 3.68 7.98 -22.83
CA LEU A 288 4.08 8.36 -21.48
C LEU A 288 2.96 8.17 -20.43
N CYS A 289 1.77 8.76 -20.64
CA CYS A 289 0.72 8.73 -19.62
C CYS A 289 0.18 7.32 -19.38
N LEU A 290 -0.08 6.57 -20.45
CA LEU A 290 -0.65 5.23 -20.35
C LEU A 290 0.30 4.26 -19.63
N VAL A 291 1.60 4.33 -19.92
CA VAL A 291 2.62 3.52 -19.23
C VAL A 291 2.67 3.83 -17.74
N LEU A 292 2.60 5.12 -17.37
CA LEU A 292 2.61 5.54 -15.97
C LEU A 292 1.34 5.17 -15.22
N LEU A 293 0.17 5.30 -15.87
CA LEU A 293 -1.10 4.90 -15.26
C LEU A 293 -1.12 3.41 -14.93
N GLN A 294 -0.52 2.56 -15.75
CA GLN A 294 -0.44 1.12 -15.47
C GLN A 294 0.52 0.80 -14.33
N ASP A 295 1.67 1.47 -14.29
CA ASP A 295 2.59 1.35 -13.14
C ASP A 295 1.89 1.80 -11.86
N MET A 296 1.19 2.93 -11.91
CA MET A 296 0.40 3.46 -10.80
C MET A 296 -0.64 2.43 -10.32
N THR A 297 -1.40 1.81 -11.23
CA THR A 297 -2.38 0.77 -10.86
C THR A 297 -1.72 -0.38 -10.08
N ILE A 298 -0.59 -0.90 -10.58
CA ILE A 298 0.15 -1.99 -9.92
C ILE A 298 0.62 -1.57 -8.52
N LEU A 299 1.13 -0.33 -8.40
CA LEU A 299 1.63 0.19 -7.14
C LEU A 299 0.50 0.45 -6.14
N VAL A 300 -0.63 0.99 -6.57
CA VAL A 300 -1.82 1.22 -5.73
C VAL A 300 -2.35 -0.11 -5.20
N GLU A 301 -2.51 -1.12 -6.05
CA GLU A 301 -2.95 -2.46 -5.64
C GLU A 301 -2.00 -3.06 -4.60
N ARG A 302 -0.69 -2.95 -4.84
CA ARG A 302 0.34 -3.40 -3.89
C ARG A 302 0.26 -2.64 -2.56
N TYR A 303 0.09 -1.32 -2.62
CA TYR A 303 0.00 -0.45 -1.44
C TYR A 303 -1.22 -0.84 -0.58
N GLN A 304 -2.38 -0.99 -1.20
CA GLN A 304 -3.60 -1.43 -0.54
C GLN A 304 -3.44 -2.81 0.13
N CYS A 305 -2.82 -3.77 -0.57
CA CYS A 305 -2.53 -5.08 0.00
C CYS A 305 -1.59 -4.99 1.22
N LYS A 306 -0.57 -4.13 1.19
CA LYS A 306 0.31 -3.88 2.34
C LYS A 306 -0.46 -3.25 3.49
N CYS A 307 -1.28 -2.23 3.23
CA CYS A 307 -2.11 -1.58 4.25
C CYS A 307 -3.04 -2.59 4.94
N GLN A 308 -3.75 -3.43 4.17
CA GLN A 308 -4.61 -4.48 4.72
C GLN A 308 -3.83 -5.43 5.63
N LYS A 309 -2.67 -5.92 5.18
CA LYS A 309 -1.81 -6.81 5.98
C LYS A 309 -1.32 -6.14 7.27
N SER A 310 -0.96 -4.86 7.21
CA SER A 310 -0.54 -4.11 8.39
C SER A 310 -1.70 -3.92 9.37
N VAL A 311 -2.90 -3.58 8.89
CA VAL A 311 -4.10 -3.43 9.72
C VAL A 311 -4.45 -4.76 10.41
N THR A 312 -4.39 -5.90 9.71
CA THR A 312 -4.65 -7.21 10.32
C THR A 312 -3.64 -7.61 11.39
N ARG A 313 -2.44 -7.00 11.42
CA ARG A 313 -1.44 -7.22 12.46
C ARG A 313 -1.59 -6.28 13.65
N LEU A 314 -2.18 -5.11 13.43
CA LEU A 314 -2.41 -4.09 14.46
C LEU A 314 -3.72 -4.33 15.21
N LEU A 315 -4.74 -4.84 14.53
CA LEU A 315 -5.97 -5.24 15.18
C LEU A 315 -5.72 -6.54 15.96
N PRO A 316 -6.13 -6.64 17.24
CA PRO A 316 -6.07 -7.89 17.96
C PRO A 316 -6.84 -8.94 17.15
N VAL A 317 -6.18 -10.06 16.84
CA VAL A 317 -6.81 -11.24 16.23
C VAL A 317 -8.09 -11.48 17.01
N GLU A 318 -9.24 -11.51 16.31
CA GLU A 318 -10.54 -11.72 16.93
C GLU A 318 -10.41 -12.82 17.99
N PRO A 319 -10.79 -12.56 19.26
CA PRO A 319 -10.93 -13.64 20.20
C PRO A 319 -11.91 -14.61 19.55
N ARG A 320 -11.47 -15.84 19.28
CA ARG A 320 -12.38 -16.91 18.93
C ARG A 320 -13.39 -16.96 20.07
N LEU A 321 -14.57 -16.37 19.86
CA LEU A 321 -15.72 -16.68 20.67
C LEU A 321 -15.92 -18.17 20.45
N GLU A 322 -15.52 -18.96 21.44
CA GLU A 322 -15.89 -20.37 21.49
C GLU A 322 -17.39 -20.40 21.25
N SER A 323 -17.77 -20.90 20.07
CA SER A 323 -19.16 -21.17 19.76
C SER A 323 -19.62 -22.12 20.84
N GLY A 324 -20.42 -21.60 21.77
CA GLY A 324 -21.12 -22.42 22.73
C GLY A 324 -21.78 -23.55 21.96
N ALA A 325 -21.29 -24.76 22.19
CA ALA A 325 -22.00 -25.96 21.80
C ALA A 325 -23.32 -25.93 22.57
N GLY A 326 -24.34 -25.37 21.92
CA GLY A 326 -25.72 -25.58 22.30
C GLY A 326 -25.98 -27.06 22.19
N GLY A 327 -25.96 -27.73 23.34
CA GLY A 327 -26.42 -29.08 23.48
C GLY A 327 -27.86 -29.20 23.02
N SER A 328 -28.10 -30.23 22.22
CA SER A 328 -29.35 -31.00 22.23
C SER A 328 -29.10 -32.27 23.01
#